data_AF-A0A931RBN5-F1
#
_entry.id   AF-A0A931RBN5-F1
#
_cell.length_a   1.000
_cell.length_b   1.000
_cell.length_c   1.000
_cell.angle_alpha   90.00
_cell.angle_beta   90.00
_cell.angle_gamma   90.00
#
_symmetry.space_group_name_H-M   'P 1'
#
loop_
_entity.id
_entity.type
_entity.pdbx_description
1 polymer ?
#
loop_
_entity_poly.entity_id
_entity_poly.type
_entity_poly.pdbx_seq_one_letter_code
_entity_poly.pdbx_strand_id
1 'polypeptide(L)' 'MVQKVIKIGDSLGVTIPKSTVQKNKIKIGDPVEVFAGREGRDIKVTIVLQKIKHTDYNKK' A
#
# COMPACT_ATOMS: atom_id res chain seq x y z
N MET A 1 -2.19 0.81 -26.61
CA MET A 1 -2.68 1.31 -25.32
C MET A 1 -3.60 0.25 -24.75
N VAL A 2 -3.22 -0.44 -23.67
CA VAL A 2 -4.03 -1.54 -23.11
C VAL A 2 -4.87 -0.98 -21.97
N GLN A 3 -6.16 -0.78 -22.21
CA GLN A 3 -7.15 -0.48 -21.17
C GLN A 3 -7.70 -1.81 -20.65
N LYS A 4 -7.51 -2.09 -19.35
CA LYS A 4 -8.07 -3.27 -18.69
C LYS A 4 -9.35 -2.85 -17.96
N VAL A 5 -10.49 -3.41 -18.35
CA VAL A 5 -11.77 -3.24 -17.64
C VAL A 5 -11.73 -4.11 -16.38
N ILE A 6 -11.92 -3.50 -15.21
CA ILE A 6 -11.91 -4.21 -13.91
C ILE A 6 -13.36 -4.34 -13.44
N LYS A 7 -13.78 -5.54 -13.05
CA LYS A 7 -15.11 -5.78 -12.47
C LYS A 7 -15.08 -5.49 -10.97
N ILE A 8 -16.13 -4.86 -10.45
CA ILE A 8 -16.29 -4.61 -9.01
C ILE A 8 -16.42 -5.97 -8.33
N GLY A 9 -15.38 -6.40 -7.62
CA GLY A 9 -15.25 -7.73 -7.00
C GLY A 9 -13.87 -8.37 -7.21
N ASP A 10 -13.13 -7.95 -8.23
CA ASP A 10 -11.75 -8.41 -8.44
C ASP A 10 -10.80 -7.70 -7.46
N SER A 11 -10.02 -8.48 -6.72
CA SER A 11 -8.99 -7.92 -5.84
C SER A 11 -7.87 -7.31 -6.70
N LEU A 12 -7.67 -5.99 -6.59
CA LEU A 12 -6.53 -5.32 -7.20
C LEU A 12 -5.30 -5.47 -6.31
N GLY A 13 -4.43 -6.41 -6.68
CA GLY A 13 -3.14 -6.61 -6.02
C GLY A 13 -2.04 -5.78 -6.67
N VAL A 14 -1.22 -5.12 -5.85
CA VAL A 14 0.06 -4.54 -6.28
C VAL A 14 1.20 -5.25 -5.55
N THR A 15 2.26 -5.61 -6.27
CA THR A 15 3.43 -6.25 -5.68
C THR A 15 4.45 -5.19 -5.26
N ILE A 16 4.81 -5.16 -3.98
CA ILE A 16 5.88 -4.30 -3.48
C ILE A 16 7.24 -4.96 -3.79
N PRO A 17 8.21 -4.25 -4.39
CA PRO A 17 9.53 -4.80 -4.69
C PRO A 17 10.24 -5.35 -3.45
N LYS A 18 10.95 -6.48 -3.61
CA LYS A 18 11.68 -7.16 -2.52
C LYS A 18 12.67 -6.24 -1.80
N SER A 19 13.34 -5.35 -2.52
CA SER A 19 14.26 -4.36 -1.94
C SER A 19 13.56 -3.40 -0.98
N THR A 20 12.37 -2.91 -1.35
CA THR A 20 11.52 -2.06 -0.51
C THR A 20 11.03 -2.80 0.72
N VAL A 21 10.61 -4.06 0.57
CA VAL A 21 10.20 -4.95 1.68
C VAL A 21 11.34 -5.13 2.67
N GLN A 22 12.54 -5.47 2.20
CA GLN A 22 13.71 -5.69 3.04
C GLN A 22 14.17 -4.40 3.74
N LYS A 23 14.24 -3.28 3.01
CA LYS A 23 14.67 -1.98 3.55
C LYS A 23 13.74 -1.49 4.67
N ASN A 24 12.43 -1.65 4.49
CA ASN A 24 11.42 -1.18 5.43
C ASN A 24 10.97 -2.26 6.44
N LYS A 25 11.54 -3.47 6.37
CA LYS A 25 11.22 -4.62 7.24
C LYS A 25 9.72 -4.96 7.27
N ILE A 26 9.05 -4.84 6.12
CA ILE A 26 7.61 -5.12 5.97
C ILE A 26 7.39 -6.62 6.10
N LYS A 27 6.37 -7.02 6.85
CA LYS A 27 5.91 -8.40 7.02
C LYS A 27 4.48 -8.56 6.51
N ILE A 28 4.11 -9.81 6.24
CA ILE A 28 2.73 -10.16 5.89
C ILE A 28 1.84 -9.83 7.09
N GLY A 29 0.74 -9.11 6.85
CA GLY A 29 -0.19 -8.68 7.88
C GLY A 29 0.14 -7.35 8.55
N ASP A 30 1.27 -6.72 8.22
CA ASP A 30 1.56 -5.37 8.70
C ASP A 30 0.50 -4.39 8.19
N PRO A 31 -0.09 -3.55 9.06
CA PRO A 31 -1.01 -2.52 8.63
C PRO A 31 -0.26 -1.48 7.79
N VAL A 32 -0.91 -1.01 6.72
CA VAL A 32 -0.41 0.04 5.85
C VAL A 32 -1.49 1.07 5.63
N GLU A 33 -1.09 2.33 5.45
CA GLU A 33 -2.02 3.36 5.02
C GLU A 33 -2.00 3.46 3.50
N VAL A 34 -3.19 3.56 2.90
CA VAL A 34 -3.35 3.69 1.45
C VAL A 34 -4.11 4.97 1.15
N PHE A 35 -3.49 5.84 0.37
CA PHE A 35 -4.08 7.10 -0.08
C PHE A 35 -4.39 6.99 -1.56
N ALA A 36 -5.64 7.23 -1.95
CA ALA A 36 -6.03 7.41 -3.33
C ALA A 36 -6.26 8.89 -3.60
N GLY A 37 -5.54 9.44 -4.57
CA GLY A 37 -5.66 10.81 -5.02
C GLY A 37 -5.80 10.87 -6.53
N ARG A 38 -6.23 12.01 -7.05
CA ARG A 38 -6.28 12.26 -8.49
C ARG A 38 -5.09 13.14 -8.88
N GLU A 39 -4.29 12.70 -9.85
CA GLU A 39 -3.20 13.48 -10.42
C GLU A 39 -3.49 13.69 -11.91
N GLY A 40 -4.06 14.86 -12.24
CA GLY A 40 -4.55 15.15 -13.58
C GLY A 40 -5.73 14.24 -14.00
N ARG A 41 -5.51 13.40 -15.02
CA ARG A 41 -6.51 12.44 -15.51
C ARG A 41 -6.38 11.06 -14.88
N ASP A 42 -5.31 10.82 -14.10
CA ASP A 42 -4.99 9.52 -13.53
C ASP A 42 -5.38 9.45 -12.04
N ILE A 43 -5.66 8.23 -11.58
CA ILE A 43 -5.77 7.92 -10.15
C ILE A 43 -4.41 7.48 -9.67
N LYS A 44 -3.86 8.21 -8.70
CA LYS A 44 -2.63 7.86 -8.01
C LYS A 44 -2.96 7.19 -6.70
N VAL A 45 -2.43 5.98 -6.51
CA VAL A 45 -2.51 5.26 -5.24
C VAL A 45 -1.14 5.29 -4.58
N THR A 46 -1.06 5.86 -3.39
CA THR A 46 0.15 5.95 -2.58
C THR A 46 0.01 5.03 -1.38
N ILE A 47 0.91 4.05 -1.26
CA ILE A 47 0.98 3.16 -0.11
C ILE A 47 2.05 3.71 0.84
N VAL A 48 1.65 4.11 2.03
CA VAL A 48 2.55 4.59 3.09
C VAL A 48 2.85 3.43 4.02
N LEU A 49 4.12 3.04 4.02
CA LEU A 49 4.64 2.00 4.90
C LEU A 49 4.93 2.62 6.26
N GLN A 50 4.01 2.42 7.20
CA GLN A 50 4.20 2.86 8.57
C GLN A 50 5.25 2.00 9.26
N LYS A 51 6.36 2.62 9.65
CA LYS A 51 7.31 1.97 10.56
C LYS A 51 6.70 2.04 11.96
N ILE A 52 5.93 1.02 12.34
CA ILE A 52 5.40 0.93 13.70
C ILE A 52 6.61 0.93 14.65
N LYS A 53 6.86 2.05 15.32
CA LYS A 53 7.74 2.05 16.47
C LYS A 53 6.96 1.35 17.58
N HIS A 54 7.55 0.32 18.16
CA HIS A 54 6.96 -0.53 19.21
C HIS A 54 6.57 0.23 20.50
N THR A 55 6.61 1.56 20.50
CA THR A 55 6.36 2.46 21.64
C THR A 55 4.89 2.89 21.79
N ASP A 56 4.04 2.70 20.78
CA ASP A 56 2.64 3.16 20.82
C ASP A 56 1.64 2.08 21.26
N TYR A 57 2.09 0.83 21.45
CA TYR A 57 1.20 -0.27 21.84
C TYR A 57 0.86 -0.34 23.34
N ASN A 58 1.52 0.46 24.19
CA ASN A 58 1.43 0.33 25.65
C ASN A 58 0.78 1.54 26.37
N LYS A 59 0.00 2.36 25.64
CA LYS A 59 -0.91 3.34 26.24
C LYS A 59 -2.37 2.93 25.99
N LYS A 60 -2.81 1.86 26.67
CA LYS A 60 -4.23 1.61 26.93
C LYS A 60 -4.36 1.06 28.33
#